data_AF-A0AAV7K6P3-F1
#
_entry.id   AF-A0AAV7K6P3-F1
#
_cell.length_a   1.000
_cell.length_b   1.000
_cell.length_c   1.000
_cell.angle_alpha   90.00
_cell.angle_beta   90.00
_cell.angle_gamma   90.00
#
_symmetry.space_group_name_H-M   'P 1'
#
loop_
_entity.id
_entity.type
_entity.pdbx_description
1 polymer ?
#
loop_
_entity_poly.entity_id
_entity_poly.type
_entity_poly.pdbx_seq_one_letter_code
_entity_poly.pdbx_strand_id
1 'polypeptide(L)'
;MAECSGMVTDITPATRQMKDIIDSLTDLGYEGPLSQEVHLQECITQGLESEEFIHFVTWLSNDISRLLKLEESVSTGLGPDDANVFKVEVKGFLSALQCPYCFLIKDLDALLTLEYRFALIEYLTSELQATKLIVLDQIEDKAKKVEHSATILAHDATISVLQGLQCSQPPAHVTFEMITTKILSKVFSSLPQLVVIRVLW
;
A
#
# COMPACT_ATOMS: atom_id res chain seq x y z
N MET A 1 7.74 -7.47 31.12
CA MET A 1 9.06 -8.12 30.92
C MET A 1 8.79 -9.43 30.20
N ALA A 2 8.93 -9.45 28.88
CA ALA A 2 8.80 -10.68 28.08
C ALA A 2 10.21 -11.21 27.82
N GLU A 3 10.48 -12.41 28.33
CA GLU A 3 11.72 -13.15 28.12
C GLU A 3 11.83 -13.56 26.64
N CYS A 4 12.87 -13.11 25.95
CA CYS A 4 13.21 -13.59 24.61
C CYS A 4 14.25 -14.71 24.77
N SER A 5 13.77 -15.95 24.79
CA SER A 5 14.61 -17.15 24.78
C SER A 5 14.91 -17.55 23.33
N GLY A 6 16.19 -17.42 22.98
CA GLY A 6 16.98 -18.20 22.01
C GLY A 6 16.37 -18.64 20.67
N MET A 7 16.97 -18.14 19.58
CA MET A 7 17.50 -18.99 18.51
C MET A 7 18.53 -18.19 17.69
N VAL A 8 19.82 -18.48 17.86
CA VAL A 8 20.88 -18.02 16.95
C VAL A 8 21.14 -19.19 16.00
N THR A 9 20.59 -19.12 14.79
CA THR A 9 20.83 -20.09 13.71
C THR A 9 21.83 -19.49 12.74
N ASP A 10 23.06 -19.99 12.77
CA ASP A 10 24.09 -19.96 11.71
C ASP A 10 23.78 -19.01 10.52
N ILE A 11 24.17 -17.73 10.61
CA ILE A 11 23.64 -16.64 9.77
C ILE A 11 24.65 -16.24 8.68
N THR A 12 25.18 -17.22 7.94
CA THR A 12 25.70 -16.89 6.60
C THR A 12 24.49 -16.85 5.66
N PRO A 13 24.18 -15.72 5.00
CA PRO A 13 23.00 -15.65 4.14
C PRO A 13 23.13 -16.70 3.04
N ALA A 14 22.21 -17.66 3.04
CA ALA A 14 22.21 -18.69 2.03
C ALA A 14 21.83 -18.05 0.69
N THR A 15 22.45 -18.48 -0.41
CA THR A 15 22.14 -18.06 -1.79
C THR A 15 20.62 -18.02 -2.08
N ARG A 16 19.86 -18.93 -1.48
CA ARG A 16 18.40 -18.96 -1.59
C ARG A 16 17.73 -17.71 -0.99
N GLN A 17 18.13 -17.29 0.20
CA GLN A 17 17.53 -16.14 0.88
C GLN A 17 17.82 -14.84 0.11
N MET A 18 19.01 -14.71 -0.47
CA MET A 18 19.40 -13.56 -1.28
C MET A 18 18.51 -13.43 -2.53
N LYS A 19 18.22 -14.56 -3.19
CA LYS A 19 17.32 -14.60 -4.33
C LYS A 19 15.89 -14.20 -3.98
N ASP A 20 15.38 -14.69 -2.84
CA ASP A 20 14.02 -14.36 -2.39
C ASP A 20 13.87 -12.83 -2.15
N ILE A 21 14.91 -12.17 -1.63
CA ILE A 21 14.96 -10.71 -1.50
C ILE A 21 14.92 -10.03 -2.89
N ILE A 22 15.71 -10.50 -3.85
CA ILE A 22 15.77 -9.90 -5.20
C ILE A 22 14.43 -10.04 -5.95
N ASP A 23 13.80 -11.20 -5.86
CA ASP A 23 12.48 -11.44 -6.43
C ASP A 23 11.46 -10.46 -5.79
N SER A 24 11.53 -10.30 -4.47
CA SER A 24 10.72 -9.32 -3.72
C SER A 24 10.98 -7.88 -4.14
N LEU A 25 12.23 -7.50 -4.37
CA LEU A 25 12.59 -6.15 -4.85
C LEU A 25 12.03 -5.86 -6.24
N THR A 26 12.00 -6.88 -7.10
CA THR A 26 11.37 -6.79 -8.42
C THR A 26 9.88 -6.50 -8.29
N ASP A 27 9.17 -7.23 -7.43
CA ASP A 27 7.74 -7.00 -7.15
C ASP A 27 7.48 -5.63 -6.51
N LEU A 28 8.44 -5.12 -5.75
CA LEU A 28 8.39 -3.79 -5.15
C LEU A 28 8.70 -2.66 -6.15
N GLY A 29 9.14 -2.98 -7.37
CA GLY A 29 9.50 -2.00 -8.39
C GLY A 29 10.84 -1.30 -8.14
N TYR A 30 11.76 -1.96 -7.44
CA TYR A 30 13.12 -1.45 -7.25
C TYR A 30 13.94 -1.69 -8.54
N GLU A 31 14.52 -0.61 -9.10
CA GLU A 31 15.30 -0.65 -10.35
C GLU A 31 16.81 -0.40 -10.12
N GLY A 32 17.26 -0.42 -8.86
CA GLY A 32 18.65 -0.14 -8.51
C GLY A 32 19.61 -1.32 -8.67
N PRO A 33 20.91 -1.09 -8.43
CA PRO A 33 21.98 -2.08 -8.65
C PRO A 33 21.86 -3.32 -7.77
N LEU A 34 21.16 -3.24 -6.64
CA LEU A 34 20.95 -4.34 -5.70
C LEU A 34 19.94 -5.40 -6.20
N SER A 35 19.41 -5.23 -7.41
CA SER A 35 18.66 -6.27 -8.12
C SER A 35 19.56 -7.42 -8.61
N GLN A 36 20.88 -7.29 -8.46
CA GLN A 36 21.85 -8.35 -8.76
C GLN A 36 22.42 -8.92 -7.47
N GLU A 37 22.46 -10.26 -7.38
CA GLU A 37 22.90 -10.98 -6.17
C GLU A 37 24.30 -10.59 -5.70
N VAL A 38 25.23 -10.43 -6.64
CA VAL A 38 26.61 -10.04 -6.34
C VAL A 38 26.65 -8.66 -5.68
N HIS A 39 25.93 -7.69 -6.24
CA HIS A 39 25.89 -6.33 -5.70
C HIS A 39 25.17 -6.26 -4.36
N LEU A 40 24.07 -7.01 -4.19
CA LEU A 40 23.38 -7.10 -2.90
C LEU A 40 24.30 -7.70 -1.82
N GLN A 41 25.02 -8.78 -2.15
CA GLN A 41 25.97 -9.40 -1.23
C GLN A 41 27.11 -8.45 -0.83
N GLU A 42 27.74 -7.79 -1.81
CA GLU A 42 28.81 -6.83 -1.58
C GLU A 42 28.33 -5.66 -0.72
N CYS A 43 27.18 -5.10 -1.05
CA CYS A 43 26.53 -4.02 -0.32
C CYS A 43 26.27 -4.39 1.15
N ILE A 44 25.69 -5.57 1.42
CA ILE A 44 25.43 -6.04 2.79
C ILE A 44 26.75 -6.32 3.53
N THR A 45 27.77 -6.81 2.83
CA THR A 45 29.09 -7.10 3.42
C THR A 45 29.81 -5.82 3.84
N GLN A 46 29.71 -4.75 3.05
CA GLN A 46 30.30 -3.44 3.35
C GLN A 46 29.48 -2.65 4.38
N GLY A 47 28.14 -2.75 4.34
CA GLY A 47 27.24 -2.13 5.31
C GLY A 47 27.45 -0.63 5.47
N LEU A 48 27.76 -0.15 6.68
CA LEU A 48 27.89 1.29 6.96
C LEU A 48 29.04 1.99 6.20
N GLU A 49 29.97 1.22 5.62
CA GLU A 49 31.02 1.76 4.75
C GLU A 49 30.56 1.92 3.29
N SER A 50 29.42 1.33 2.91
CA SER A 50 28.81 1.44 1.58
C SER A 50 27.70 2.50 1.58
N GLU A 51 27.87 3.51 0.74
CA GLU A 51 26.80 4.48 0.47
C GLU A 51 25.58 3.79 -0.13
N GLU A 52 25.75 2.76 -0.98
CA GLU A 52 24.61 2.00 -1.52
C GLU A 52 23.79 1.32 -0.42
N PHE A 53 24.43 0.78 0.62
CA PHE A 53 23.72 0.16 1.74
C PHE A 53 22.87 1.19 2.51
N ILE A 54 23.47 2.33 2.84
CA ILE A 54 22.78 3.43 3.52
C ILE A 54 21.60 3.91 2.68
N HIS A 55 21.82 4.19 1.40
CA HIS A 55 20.77 4.61 0.47
C HIS A 55 19.65 3.58 0.35
N PHE A 56 19.98 2.29 0.34
CA PHE A 56 18.99 1.24 0.19
C PHE A 56 18.12 1.07 1.42
N VAL A 57 18.70 1.07 2.62
CA VAL A 57 17.95 1.07 3.87
C VAL A 57 17.07 2.32 3.95
N THR A 58 17.60 3.49 3.60
CA THR A 58 16.82 4.73 3.54
C THR A 58 15.65 4.63 2.56
N TRP A 59 15.86 4.04 1.38
CA TRP A 59 14.80 3.84 0.38
C TRP A 59 13.68 2.97 0.93
N LEU A 60 14.01 1.80 1.50
CA LEU A 60 13.03 0.91 2.11
C LEU A 60 12.26 1.61 3.24
N SER A 61 12.98 2.21 4.19
CA SER A 61 12.39 2.88 5.35
C SER A 61 11.47 4.03 4.96
N ASN A 62 11.89 4.90 4.04
CA ASN A 62 11.08 6.06 3.65
C ASN A 62 9.82 5.68 2.86
N ASP A 63 9.87 4.62 2.07
CA ASP A 63 8.69 4.07 1.42
C ASP A 63 7.67 3.53 2.43
N ILE A 64 8.13 2.79 3.44
CA ILE A 64 7.30 2.33 4.55
C ILE A 64 6.73 3.52 5.33
N SER A 65 7.57 4.48 5.75
CA SER A 65 7.13 5.68 6.48
C SER A 65 6.03 6.42 5.73
N ARG A 66 6.18 6.59 4.40
CA ARG A 66 5.19 7.27 3.56
C ARG A 66 3.86 6.53 3.51
N LEU A 67 3.90 5.21 3.37
CA LEU A 67 2.69 4.38 3.26
C LEU A 67 1.96 4.25 4.60
N LEU A 68 2.70 4.11 5.71
CA LEU A 68 2.16 3.99 7.07
C LEU A 68 1.94 5.33 7.78
N LYS A 69 2.43 6.44 7.20
CA LYS A 69 2.39 7.80 7.79
C LYS A 69 3.11 7.89 9.14
N LEU A 70 4.29 7.29 9.23
CA LEU A 70 5.15 7.38 10.40
C LEU A 70 5.85 8.75 10.45
N GLU A 71 6.14 9.24 11.65
CA GLU A 71 6.90 10.49 11.84
C GLU A 71 8.41 10.23 11.66
N GLU A 72 8.85 9.01 11.93
CA GLU A 72 10.22 8.55 11.80
C GLU A 72 10.61 8.40 10.32
N SER A 73 11.82 8.86 10.01
CA SER A 73 12.46 8.68 8.71
C SER A 73 13.95 8.39 8.91
N VAL A 74 14.56 7.76 7.91
CA VAL A 74 15.99 7.46 7.91
C VAL A 74 16.64 8.35 6.85
N SER A 75 17.70 9.06 7.22
CA SER A 75 18.40 9.99 6.35
C SER A 75 19.70 9.39 5.81
N THR A 76 20.14 9.90 4.65
CA THR A 76 21.45 9.56 4.07
C THR A 76 22.46 10.57 4.61
N GLY A 77 23.00 10.34 5.81
CA GLY A 77 24.09 11.16 6.34
C GLY A 77 25.41 10.85 5.63
N LEU A 78 26.16 11.88 5.24
CA LEU A 78 27.49 11.80 4.63
C LEU A 78 28.52 12.54 5.52
N GLY A 79 29.13 11.82 6.47
CA GLY A 79 30.06 12.40 7.44
C GLY A 79 30.55 11.41 8.52
N PRO A 80 31.62 11.73 9.27
CA PRO A 80 32.22 10.82 10.26
C PRO A 80 31.36 10.57 11.51
N ASP A 81 30.47 11.49 11.87
CA ASP A 81 29.48 11.29 12.95
C ASP A 81 28.18 10.63 12.42
N ASP A 82 28.04 10.54 11.09
CA ASP A 82 26.78 10.24 10.42
C ASP A 82 26.42 8.76 10.51
N ALA A 83 27.41 7.87 10.65
CA ALA A 83 27.16 6.44 10.88
C ALA A 83 26.47 6.19 12.23
N ASN A 84 26.80 6.97 13.27
CA ASN A 84 26.12 6.85 14.57
C ASN A 84 24.70 7.44 14.51
N VAL A 85 24.53 8.56 13.82
CA VAL A 85 23.20 9.15 13.59
C VAL A 85 22.32 8.17 12.83
N PHE A 86 22.82 7.60 11.73
CA PHE A 86 22.11 6.60 10.93
C PHE A 86 21.69 5.38 11.77
N LYS A 87 22.59 4.83 12.60
CA LYS A 87 22.25 3.72 13.52
C LYS A 87 21.11 4.08 14.48
N VAL A 88 21.09 5.31 15.00
CA VAL A 88 20.02 5.80 15.89
C VAL A 88 18.70 5.97 15.13
N GLU A 89 18.74 6.54 13.93
CA GLU A 89 17.55 6.72 13.08
C GLU A 89 16.93 5.38 12.70
N VAL A 90 17.74 4.42 12.23
CA VAL A 90 17.28 3.07 11.90
C VAL A 90 16.62 2.42 13.13
N LYS A 91 17.21 2.56 14.32
CA LYS A 91 16.60 2.04 15.55
C LYS A 91 15.30 2.70 15.94
N GLY A 92 15.23 4.03 15.84
CA GLY A 92 13.99 4.78 16.10
C GLY A 92 12.89 4.30 15.16
N PHE A 93 13.23 4.18 13.89
CA PHE A 93 12.34 3.67 12.85
C PHE A 93 11.87 2.23 13.12
N LEU A 94 12.79 1.31 13.44
CA LEU A 94 12.44 -0.08 13.79
C LEU A 94 11.58 -0.16 15.06
N SER A 95 11.79 0.75 16.02
CA SER A 95 10.97 0.83 17.23
C SER A 95 9.54 1.30 16.92
N ALA A 96 9.39 2.25 15.99
CA ALA A 96 8.09 2.72 15.51
C ALA A 96 7.33 1.61 14.75
N LEU A 97 8.05 0.76 14.00
CA LEU A 97 7.50 -0.44 13.37
C LEU A 97 7.20 -1.59 14.34
N GLN A 98 7.54 -1.46 15.63
CA GLN A 98 7.44 -2.53 16.63
C GLN A 98 8.20 -3.79 16.20
N CYS A 99 9.40 -3.61 15.61
CA CYS A 99 10.19 -4.69 15.06
C CYS A 99 10.44 -5.81 16.10
N PRO A 100 10.18 -7.09 15.74
CA PRO A 100 10.29 -8.22 16.67
C PRO A 100 11.75 -8.58 16.98
N TYR A 101 12.69 -8.15 16.15
CA TYR A 101 14.12 -8.42 16.30
C TYR A 101 14.74 -7.51 17.36
N CYS A 102 14.62 -7.92 18.62
CA CYS A 102 15.12 -7.18 19.77
C CYS A 102 16.61 -6.79 19.66
N PHE A 103 17.44 -7.59 18.99
CA PHE A 103 18.86 -7.30 18.80
C PHE A 103 19.09 -6.06 17.93
N LEU A 104 18.28 -5.84 16.89
CA LEU A 104 18.37 -4.65 16.04
C LEU A 104 18.00 -3.37 16.80
N ILE A 105 17.09 -3.46 17.77
CA ILE A 105 16.65 -2.30 18.56
C ILE A 105 17.60 -2.03 19.74
N LYS A 106 18.05 -3.07 20.44
CA LYS A 106 18.79 -2.92 21.71
C LYS A 106 20.26 -2.60 21.51
N ASP A 107 20.91 -3.15 20.49
CA ASP A 107 22.36 -2.99 20.29
C ASP A 107 22.67 -1.95 19.21
N LEU A 108 23.36 -0.85 19.60
CA LEU A 108 23.64 0.26 18.68
C LEU A 108 24.61 -0.16 17.58
N ASP A 109 25.44 -1.15 17.87
CA ASP A 109 26.45 -1.66 16.96
C ASP A 109 25.99 -2.90 16.22
N ALA A 110 24.69 -3.24 16.29
CA ALA A 110 24.12 -4.38 15.58
C ALA A 110 24.49 -4.35 14.09
N LEU A 111 24.44 -3.17 13.46
CA LEU A 111 24.73 -3.00 12.03
C LEU A 111 26.22 -3.18 11.66
N LEU A 112 27.13 -3.41 12.62
CA LEU A 112 28.50 -3.80 12.34
C LEU A 112 28.63 -5.29 11.97
N THR A 113 27.64 -6.10 12.33
CA THR A 113 27.63 -7.53 11.98
C THR A 113 26.89 -7.77 10.66
N LEU A 114 27.47 -8.63 9.81
CA LEU A 114 26.86 -9.05 8.54
C LEU A 114 25.48 -9.67 8.78
N GLU A 115 25.36 -10.49 9.81
CA GLU A 115 24.15 -11.22 10.16
C GLU A 115 22.96 -10.29 10.42
N TYR A 116 23.19 -9.24 11.20
CA TYR A 116 22.14 -8.27 11.53
C TYR A 116 21.87 -7.28 10.41
N ARG A 117 22.87 -6.95 9.58
CA ARG A 117 22.64 -6.19 8.33
C ARG A 117 21.75 -6.96 7.37
N PHE A 118 21.99 -8.26 7.22
CA PHE A 118 21.13 -9.12 6.39
C PHE A 118 19.71 -9.18 6.96
N ALA A 119 19.57 -9.46 8.26
CA ALA A 119 18.26 -9.49 8.93
C ALA A 119 17.49 -8.17 8.81
N LEU A 120 18.19 -7.02 8.86
CA LEU A 120 17.59 -5.71 8.62
C LEU A 120 16.99 -5.61 7.21
N ILE A 121 17.77 -5.97 6.18
CA ILE A 121 17.31 -5.89 4.78
C ILE A 121 16.14 -6.83 4.53
N GLU A 122 16.23 -8.07 5.01
CA GLU A 122 15.15 -9.06 4.90
C GLU A 122 13.86 -8.54 5.57
N TYR A 123 13.98 -8.06 6.81
CA TYR A 123 12.86 -7.49 7.55
C TYR A 123 12.23 -6.30 6.82
N LEU A 124 13.01 -5.28 6.48
CA LEU A 124 12.48 -4.07 5.83
C LEU A 124 11.85 -4.38 4.46
N THR A 125 12.41 -5.33 3.71
CA THR A 125 11.82 -5.79 2.43
C THR A 125 10.45 -6.41 2.67
N SER A 126 10.33 -7.32 3.65
CA SER A 126 9.06 -7.95 4.00
C SER A 126 8.02 -6.96 4.53
N GLU A 127 8.42 -5.99 5.36
CA GLU A 127 7.54 -4.95 5.89
C GLU A 127 7.02 -4.04 4.79
N LEU A 128 7.86 -3.70 3.80
CA LEU A 128 7.40 -2.91 2.65
C LEU A 128 6.39 -3.69 1.79
N GLN A 129 6.63 -4.99 1.55
CA GLN A 129 5.65 -5.85 0.87
C GLN A 129 4.32 -5.90 1.62
N ALA A 130 4.36 -6.18 2.93
CA ALA A 130 3.17 -6.23 3.78
C ALA A 130 2.43 -4.89 3.80
N THR A 131 3.16 -3.79 3.92
CA THR A 131 2.60 -2.44 3.89
C THR A 131 1.88 -2.15 2.58
N LYS A 132 2.47 -2.50 1.43
CA LYS A 132 1.81 -2.32 0.12
C LYS A 132 0.54 -3.16 0.01
N LEU A 133 0.54 -4.40 0.50
CA LEU A 133 -0.65 -5.25 0.51
C LEU A 133 -1.78 -4.63 1.34
N ILE A 134 -1.48 -4.12 2.55
CA ILE A 134 -2.46 -3.44 3.41
C ILE A 134 -3.03 -2.21 2.70
N VAL A 135 -2.19 -1.42 2.04
CA VAL A 135 -2.64 -0.22 1.32
C VAL A 135 -3.53 -0.57 0.13
N LEU A 136 -3.19 -1.62 -0.63
CA LEU A 136 -4.00 -2.10 -1.74
C LEU A 136 -5.38 -2.58 -1.27
N ASP A 137 -5.43 -3.38 -0.20
CA ASP A 137 -6.69 -3.84 0.40
C ASP A 137 -7.58 -2.67 0.82
N GLN A 138 -7.01 -1.65 1.47
CA GLN A 138 -7.74 -0.43 1.84
C GLN A 138 -8.25 0.36 0.63
N ILE A 139 -7.54 0.36 -0.49
CA ILE A 139 -7.98 1.01 -1.73
C ILE A 139 -9.16 0.25 -2.33
N GLU A 140 -9.09 -1.07 -2.39
CA GLU A 140 -10.17 -1.91 -2.90
C GLU A 140 -11.45 -1.75 -2.08
N ASP A 141 -11.35 -1.72 -0.75
CA ASP A 141 -12.49 -1.51 0.13
C ASP A 141 -13.12 -0.13 -0.04
N LYS A 142 -12.30 0.91 -0.22
CA LYS A 142 -12.79 2.26 -0.54
C LYS A 142 -13.47 2.28 -1.91
N ALA A 143 -12.92 1.61 -2.91
CA ALA A 143 -13.51 1.53 -4.24
C ALA A 143 -14.88 0.85 -4.21
N LYS A 144 -15.00 -0.30 -3.54
CA LYS A 144 -16.27 -1.02 -3.33
C LYS A 144 -17.30 -0.15 -2.62
N LYS A 145 -16.89 0.61 -1.59
CA LYS A 145 -17.80 1.53 -0.86
C LYS A 145 -18.28 2.69 -1.73
N VAL A 146 -17.40 3.28 -2.55
CA VAL A 146 -17.76 4.34 -3.50
C VAL A 146 -18.73 3.82 -4.56
N GLU A 147 -18.49 2.63 -5.10
CA GLU A 147 -19.37 1.99 -6.08
C GLU A 147 -20.76 1.69 -5.49
N HIS A 148 -20.80 1.17 -4.25
CA HIS A 148 -22.08 0.92 -3.56
C HIS A 148 -22.86 2.21 -3.31
N SER A 149 -22.19 3.29 -2.88
CA SER A 149 -22.80 4.60 -2.69
C SER A 149 -23.35 5.19 -4.00
N ALA A 150 -22.58 5.10 -5.09
CA ALA A 150 -23.01 5.54 -6.42
C ALA A 150 -24.23 4.74 -6.91
N THR A 151 -24.29 3.45 -6.61
CA THR A 151 -25.43 2.58 -6.95
C THR A 151 -26.69 2.97 -6.19
N ILE A 152 -26.58 3.29 -4.89
CA ILE A 152 -27.71 3.77 -4.08
C ILE A 152 -28.22 5.12 -4.62
N LEU A 153 -27.32 6.07 -4.91
CA LEU A 153 -27.71 7.37 -5.45
C LEU A 153 -28.37 7.26 -6.83
N ALA A 154 -27.87 6.37 -7.70
CA ALA A 154 -28.48 6.10 -9.00
C ALA A 154 -29.87 5.46 -8.85
N HIS A 155 -30.05 4.57 -7.90
CA HIS A 155 -31.34 3.96 -7.58
C HIS A 155 -32.36 4.99 -7.09
N ASP A 156 -31.97 5.87 -6.15
CA ASP A 156 -32.85 6.90 -5.60
C ASP A 156 -33.23 7.96 -6.65
N ALA A 157 -32.30 8.34 -7.52
CA ALA A 157 -32.58 9.22 -8.66
C ALA A 157 -33.56 8.57 -9.65
N THR A 158 -33.39 7.27 -9.91
CA THR A 158 -34.31 6.49 -10.77
C THR A 158 -35.71 6.42 -10.18
N ILE A 159 -35.84 6.17 -8.87
CA ILE A 159 -37.13 6.21 -8.16
C ILE A 159 -37.76 7.60 -8.25
N SER A 160 -36.99 8.66 -8.03
CA SER A 160 -37.49 10.04 -8.07
C SER A 160 -38.04 10.41 -9.45
N VAL A 161 -37.35 10.00 -10.53
CA VAL A 161 -37.84 10.17 -11.91
C VAL A 161 -39.11 9.37 -12.14
N LEU A 162 -39.17 8.11 -11.69
CA LEU A 162 -40.37 7.27 -11.83
C LEU A 162 -41.58 7.84 -11.06
N GLN A 163 -41.37 8.38 -9.86
CA GLN A 163 -42.41 9.05 -9.07
C GLN A 163 -42.90 10.32 -9.76
N GLY A 164 -42.00 11.17 -10.26
CA GLY A 164 -42.35 12.37 -11.03
C GLY A 164 -43.14 12.06 -12.30
N LEU A 165 -42.88 10.92 -12.93
CA LEU A 165 -43.60 10.43 -14.11
C LEU A 165 -44.88 9.64 -13.76
N GLN A 166 -45.23 9.50 -12.47
CA GLN A 166 -46.36 8.69 -11.98
C GLN A 166 -46.34 7.25 -12.55
N CYS A 167 -45.16 6.65 -12.58
CA CYS A 167 -44.97 5.25 -12.92
C CYS A 167 -45.22 4.38 -11.68
N SER A 168 -45.93 3.26 -11.83
CA SER A 168 -46.07 2.26 -10.76
C SER A 168 -44.69 1.72 -10.38
N GLN A 169 -44.44 1.51 -9.07
CA GLN A 169 -43.18 0.98 -8.56
C GLN A 169 -42.76 -0.31 -9.32
N PRO A 170 -41.50 -0.42 -9.78
CA PRO A 170 -41.08 -1.56 -10.58
C PRO A 170 -41.06 -2.85 -9.74
N PRO A 171 -41.51 -4.01 -10.28
CA PRO A 171 -41.38 -5.30 -9.60
C PRO A 171 -39.91 -5.70 -9.38
N ALA A 172 -39.66 -6.65 -8.48
CA ALA A 172 -38.33 -6.99 -7.96
C ALA A 172 -37.30 -7.54 -8.99
N HIS A 173 -37.71 -7.82 -10.24
CA HIS A 173 -36.85 -8.40 -11.29
C HIS A 173 -36.95 -7.61 -12.60
N VAL A 174 -36.70 -6.32 -12.54
CA VAL A 174 -36.84 -5.44 -13.71
C VAL A 174 -35.49 -5.18 -14.37
N THR A 175 -35.40 -5.43 -15.67
CA THR A 175 -34.23 -5.10 -16.50
C THR A 175 -34.26 -3.63 -16.94
N PHE A 176 -33.08 -3.06 -17.22
CA PHE A 176 -32.93 -1.68 -17.71
C PHE A 176 -33.82 -1.39 -18.93
N GLU A 177 -33.97 -2.36 -19.83
CA GLU A 177 -34.79 -2.27 -21.04
C GLU A 177 -36.30 -2.09 -20.74
N MET A 178 -36.80 -2.76 -19.69
CA MET A 178 -38.19 -2.62 -19.26
C MET A 178 -38.45 -1.25 -18.61
N ILE A 179 -37.46 -0.70 -17.91
CA ILE A 179 -37.54 0.65 -17.30
C ILE A 179 -37.53 1.71 -18.39
N THR A 180 -36.57 1.65 -19.31
CA THR A 180 -36.43 2.63 -20.40
C THR A 180 -37.65 2.62 -21.30
N THR A 181 -38.19 1.46 -21.65
CA THR A 181 -39.42 1.34 -22.44
C THR A 181 -40.62 1.96 -21.71
N LYS A 182 -40.78 1.72 -20.40
CA LYS A 182 -41.86 2.33 -19.61
C LYS A 182 -41.71 3.85 -19.51
N ILE A 183 -40.52 4.36 -19.20
CA ILE A 183 -40.25 5.80 -19.13
C ILE A 183 -40.54 6.45 -20.47
N LEU A 184 -40.00 5.91 -21.57
CA LEU A 184 -40.23 6.43 -22.92
C LEU A 184 -41.71 6.42 -23.27
N SER A 185 -42.41 5.30 -23.06
CA SER A 185 -43.85 5.21 -23.35
C SER A 185 -44.67 6.25 -22.58
N LYS A 186 -44.34 6.50 -21.31
CA LYS A 186 -45.04 7.49 -20.47
C LYS A 186 -44.73 8.91 -20.96
N VAL A 187 -43.47 9.24 -21.23
CA VAL A 187 -43.05 10.54 -21.77
C VAL A 187 -43.73 10.80 -23.12
N PHE A 188 -43.72 9.83 -24.03
CA PHE A 188 -44.40 9.94 -25.33
C PHE A 188 -45.93 10.02 -25.21
N SER A 189 -46.54 9.40 -24.20
CA SER A 189 -47.97 9.52 -23.96
C SER A 189 -48.38 10.87 -23.35
N SER A 190 -47.48 11.52 -22.61
CA SER A 190 -47.69 12.85 -22.02
C SER A 190 -47.36 14.00 -22.99
N LEU A 191 -46.48 13.76 -23.97
CA LEU A 191 -46.09 14.72 -25.01
C LEU A 191 -47.27 15.30 -25.85
N PRO A 192 -48.30 14.54 -26.27
CA PRO A 192 -49.44 15.11 -27.00
C PRO A 192 -50.25 16.12 -26.18
N GLN A 193 -50.16 16.12 -24.83
CA GLN A 193 -50.81 17.15 -24.02
C GLN A 193 -50.01 18.47 -23.94
N LEU A 194 -48.69 18.44 -24.12
CA LEU A 194 -47.86 19.65 -24.15
C LEU A 194 -47.99 20.43 -25.48
N VAL A 195 -48.24 19.75 -26.59
CA VAL A 195 -48.42 20.41 -27.90
C VAL A 195 -49.76 21.17 -27.95
N VAL A 196 -50.79 20.70 -27.23
CA VAL A 196 -52.11 21.35 -27.18
C VAL A 196 -52.07 22.69 -26.43
N ILE A 197 -51.17 22.86 -25.46
CA ILE A 197 -51.06 24.12 -24.69
C ILE A 197 -50.48 25.28 -25.52
N ARG A 198 -49.77 24.99 -26.62
CA ARG A 198 -49.21 26.04 -27.51
C ARG A 198 -50.17 26.55 -28.59
N VAL A 199 -51.41 26.05 -28.65
CA VAL A 199 -52.43 26.47 -29.63
C VAL A 199 -53.62 27.20 -28.96
N LEU A 200 -53.50 27.56 -27.68
CA LEU A 200 -54.52 28.30 -26.92
C LEU A 200 -54.01 29.61 -26.28
N TRP A 201 -53.06 30.28 -26.93
CA TRP A 201 -52.73 31.70 -26.73
C TRP A 201 -52.58 32.39 -28.08
#